data_AF-A0A817IGW3-F1
#
_entry.id   AF-A0A817IGW3-F1
#
_cell.length_a   1.000
_cell.length_b   1.000
_cell.length_c   1.000
_cell.angle_alpha   90.00
_cell.angle_beta   90.00
_cell.angle_gamma   90.00
#
_symmetry.space_group_name_H-M   'P 1'
#
loop_
_entity.id
_entity.type
_entity.pdbx_description
1 polymer ?
#
loop_
_entity_poly.entity_id
_entity_poly.type
_entity_poly.pdbx_seq_one_letter_code
_entity_poly.pdbx_strand_id
1 'polypeptide(L)'
;METLLEDESKFKRIYKNSIITNEDRVNCLLSRLLKEGFITNEEYHMAKPIGSRPARLYDLPKLHKPKENYPLRPVTSAIKTVGYGLRKMLRNRLKHLRTSPYVIENSFDFLNKIKSSKNMDKILASFD
;
A
#
# COMPACT_ATOMS: atom_id res chain seq x y z
N MET A 1 11.48 4.78 18.12
CA MET A 1 10.04 4.49 17.88
C MET A 1 9.15 5.15 18.94
N GLU A 2 9.41 4.98 20.23
CA GLU A 2 8.55 5.55 21.30
C GLU A 2 8.44 7.08 21.21
N THR A 3 9.56 7.79 21.07
CA THR A 3 9.60 9.24 20.85
C THR A 3 8.82 9.72 19.62
N LEU A 4 8.70 8.89 18.57
CA LEU A 4 7.90 9.19 17.39
C LEU A 4 6.40 9.04 17.69
N LEU A 5 6.03 8.00 18.44
CA LEU A 5 4.63 7.70 18.79
C LEU A 5 4.06 8.64 19.86
N GLU A 6 4.94 9.31 20.62
CA GLU A 6 4.60 10.34 21.60
C GLU A 6 4.30 11.70 20.97
N ASP A 7 4.63 11.91 19.69
CA ASP A 7 4.31 13.16 18.99
C ASP A 7 2.79 13.30 18.78
N GLU A 8 2.14 14.02 19.72
CA GLU A 8 0.70 14.27 19.70
C GLU A 8 0.25 15.14 18.51
N SER A 9 1.17 15.84 17.83
CA SER A 9 0.85 16.58 16.60
C SER A 9 0.60 15.65 15.41
N LYS A 10 1.10 14.40 15.47
CA LYS A 10 1.00 13.40 14.39
C LYS A 10 0.20 12.18 14.78
N PHE A 11 0.27 11.75 16.05
CA PHE A 11 -0.36 10.53 16.54
C PHE A 11 -1.38 10.82 17.63
N LYS A 12 -2.49 10.07 17.58
CA LYS A 12 -3.52 10.10 18.60
C LYS A 12 -3.73 8.70 19.16
N ARG A 13 -3.70 8.57 20.49
CA ARG A 13 -4.02 7.30 21.16
C ARG A 13 -5.50 6.96 20.97
N ILE A 14 -5.77 5.72 20.61
CA ILE A 14 -7.12 5.19 20.40
C ILE A 14 -7.36 4.10 21.43
N TYR A 15 -8.45 4.23 22.20
CA TYR A 15 -8.82 3.27 23.24
C TYR A 15 -9.88 2.26 22.78
N LYS A 16 -10.62 2.59 21.72
CA LYS A 16 -11.67 1.73 21.16
C LYS A 16 -11.17 1.06 19.88
N ASN A 17 -11.13 -0.27 19.87
CA ASN A 17 -10.88 -1.02 18.65
C ASN A 17 -12.14 -0.99 17.76
N SER A 18 -12.08 -0.26 16.64
CA SER A 18 -13.18 -0.14 15.68
C SER A 18 -13.11 -1.15 14.53
N ILE A 19 -12.25 -2.18 14.62
CA ILE A 19 -12.05 -3.13 13.51
C ILE A 19 -13.34 -3.82 13.10
N ILE A 20 -14.07 -4.37 14.07
CA ILE A 20 -15.31 -5.11 13.82
C ILE A 20 -16.32 -4.20 13.11
N THR A 21 -16.56 -3.00 13.66
CA THR A 21 -17.44 -2.01 13.06
C THR A 21 -17.01 -1.62 11.65
N ASN A 22 -15.71 -1.51 11.39
CA ASN A 22 -15.20 -1.18 10.06
C ASN A 22 -15.34 -2.35 9.08
N GLU A 23 -15.14 -3.59 9.52
CA GLU A 23 -15.42 -4.78 8.72
C GLU A 23 -16.89 -4.86 8.33
N ASP A 24 -17.80 -4.63 9.28
CA ASP A 24 -19.24 -4.61 9.03
C ASP A 24 -19.61 -3.56 7.97
N ARG A 25 -19.06 -2.34 8.08
CA ARG A 25 -19.28 -1.27 7.09
C ARG A 25 -18.80 -1.68 5.69
N VAL A 26 -17.62 -2.30 5.60
CA VAL A 26 -17.09 -2.78 4.31
C VAL A 26 -17.95 -3.93 3.78
N ASN A 27 -18.35 -4.87 4.62
CA ASN A 27 -19.23 -5.98 4.23
C ASN A 27 -20.57 -5.48 3.70
N CYS A 28 -21.24 -4.55 4.40
CA CYS A 28 -22.48 -3.93 3.94
C CYS A 28 -22.31 -3.25 2.59
N LEU A 29 -21.23 -2.49 2.40
CA LEU A 29 -20.93 -1.84 1.12
C LEU A 29 -20.74 -2.86 0.00
N LEU A 30 -19.94 -3.90 0.24
CA LEU A 30 -19.66 -4.94 -0.74
C LEU A 30 -20.93 -5.73 -1.11
N SER A 31 -21.78 -6.05 -0.12
CA SER A 31 -23.06 -6.70 -0.39
C SER A 31 -23.99 -5.83 -1.22
N ARG A 32 -24.00 -4.51 -1.00
CA ARG A 32 -24.78 -3.57 -1.84
C ARG A 32 -24.24 -3.54 -3.26
N LEU A 33 -22.93 -3.38 -3.44
CA LEU A 33 -22.30 -3.33 -4.76
C LEU A 33 -22.50 -4.62 -5.55
N LEU A 34 -22.51 -5.78 -4.87
CA LEU A 34 -22.80 -7.06 -5.50
C LEU A 34 -24.25 -7.14 -5.97
N LYS A 35 -25.21 -6.70 -5.14
CA LYS A 35 -26.64 -6.66 -5.49
C LYS A 35 -26.93 -5.71 -6.66
N GLU A 36 -26.23 -4.59 -6.70
CA GLU A 36 -26.34 -3.59 -7.78
C GLU A 36 -25.57 -4.02 -9.06
N GLY A 37 -24.84 -5.14 -9.03
CA GLY A 37 -24.08 -5.64 -10.18
C GLY A 37 -22.79 -4.87 -10.49
N PHE A 38 -22.30 -4.03 -9.58
CA PHE A 38 -21.05 -3.28 -9.77
C PHE A 38 -19.79 -4.15 -9.63
N ILE A 39 -19.86 -5.25 -8.89
CA ILE A 39 -18.75 -6.18 -8.65
C ILE A 39 -19.21 -7.63 -8.87
N THR A 40 -18.28 -8.50 -9.25
CA THR A 40 -18.53 -9.94 -9.39
C THR A 40 -18.48 -10.67 -8.03
N ASN A 41 -18.97 -11.91 -7.99
CA ASN A 41 -18.81 -12.77 -6.81
C ASN A 41 -17.33 -12.99 -6.45
N GLU A 42 -16.46 -13.15 -7.44
CA GLU A 42 -15.02 -13.31 -7.23
C GLU A 42 -14.40 -12.06 -6.61
N GLU A 43 -14.76 -10.88 -7.12
CA GLU A 43 -14.33 -9.58 -6.58
C GLU A 43 -14.84 -9.38 -5.15
N TYR A 44 -16.09 -9.76 -4.88
CA TYR A 44 -16.67 -9.75 -3.54
C TYR A 44 -15.86 -10.60 -2.56
N HIS A 45 -15.58 -11.87 -2.91
CA HIS A 45 -14.81 -12.77 -2.05
C HIS A 45 -13.36 -12.32 -1.85
N MET A 46 -12.74 -11.72 -2.88
CA MET A 46 -11.41 -11.13 -2.77
C MET A 46 -11.39 -9.89 -1.86
N ALA A 47 -12.43 -9.07 -1.93
CA ALA A 47 -12.53 -7.81 -1.20
C ALA A 47 -12.96 -7.98 0.26
N LYS A 48 -13.76 -9.02 0.55
CA LYS A 48 -14.37 -9.25 1.85
C LYS A 48 -13.32 -9.38 2.96
N PRO A 49 -13.33 -8.52 3.99
CA PRO A 49 -12.46 -8.69 5.14
C PRO A 49 -12.87 -9.91 5.97
N ILE A 50 -11.88 -10.66 6.44
CA ILE A 50 -12.06 -11.82 7.34
C ILE A 50 -10.94 -11.77 8.38
N GLY A 51 -11.28 -11.52 9.65
CA GLY A 51 -10.32 -11.55 10.75
C GLY A 51 -9.23 -10.46 10.63
N SER A 52 -9.66 -9.22 10.41
CA SER A 52 -8.73 -8.10 10.22
C SER A 52 -7.96 -7.75 11.49
N ARG A 53 -6.79 -7.14 11.29
CA ARG A 53 -5.91 -6.63 12.35
C ARG A 53 -5.58 -5.15 12.12
N PRO A 54 -5.16 -4.41 13.16
CA PRO A 54 -4.62 -3.07 12.97
C PRO A 54 -3.36 -3.10 12.10
N ALA A 55 -3.07 -1.98 11.44
CA ALA A 55 -1.79 -1.82 10.75
C ALA A 55 -0.65 -1.85 11.78
N ARG A 56 0.50 -2.40 11.38
CA ARG A 56 1.67 -2.50 12.26
C ARG A 56 2.73 -1.50 11.79
N LEU A 57 3.16 -0.63 12.69
CA LEU A 57 4.31 0.23 12.48
C LEU A 57 5.56 -0.47 13.02
N TYR A 58 6.64 -0.48 12.24
CA TYR A 58 7.95 -0.97 12.66
C TYR A 58 9.05 -0.22 11.92
N ASP A 59 10.23 -0.20 12.49
CA ASP A 59 11.41 0.44 11.92
C ASP A 59 12.22 -0.53 11.06
N LEU A 60 12.73 -0.06 9.92
CA LEU A 60 13.70 -0.78 9.10
C LEU A 60 14.99 0.03 8.94
N PRO A 61 16.18 -0.57 9.13
CA PRO A 61 17.45 0.15 8.96
C PRO A 61 17.72 0.45 7.47
N LYS A 62 18.15 1.68 7.17
CA LYS A 62 18.68 2.02 5.84
C LYS A 62 20.12 1.52 5.71
N LEU A 63 20.29 0.24 5.37
CA LEU A 63 21.59 -0.46 5.31
C LEU A 63 22.63 0.16 4.36
N HIS A 64 22.21 0.99 3.41
CA HIS A 64 23.08 1.67 2.45
C HIS A 64 23.70 2.98 2.98
N LYS A 65 23.40 3.38 4.22
CA LYS A 65 23.96 4.58 4.88
C LYS A 65 25.09 4.18 5.84
N PRO A 66 25.94 5.12 6.29
CA PRO A 66 27.06 4.83 7.18
C PRO A 66 26.63 4.11 8.47
N LYS A 67 27.54 3.28 9.01
CA LYS A 67 27.29 2.38 10.14
C LYS A 67 27.17 3.09 11.49
N GLU A 68 27.77 4.28 11.66
CA GLU A 68 27.80 4.93 12.98
C GLU A 68 26.41 5.25 13.53
N ASN A 69 25.39 5.38 12.66
CA ASN A 69 23.99 5.47 13.07
C ASN A 69 23.07 5.14 11.90
N TYR A 70 22.78 3.85 11.64
CA TYR A 70 21.88 3.48 10.55
C TYR A 70 20.53 4.19 10.74
N PRO A 71 20.17 5.13 9.84
CA PRO A 71 18.91 5.83 9.99
C PRO A 71 17.77 4.83 9.81
N LEU A 72 16.88 4.80 10.78
CA LEU A 72 15.68 3.97 10.74
C LEU A 72 14.63 4.62 9.83
N ARG A 73 13.95 3.80 9.02
CA ARG A 73 12.77 4.19 8.26
C ARG A 73 11.55 3.55 8.91
N PRO A 74 10.62 4.34 9.46
CA PRO A 74 9.35 3.80 9.92
C PRO A 74 8.53 3.30 8.72
N VAL A 75 8.02 2.08 8.81
CA VAL A 75 7.19 1.44 7.77
C VAL A 75 5.91 0.93 8.39
N THR A 76 4.79 1.24 7.74
CA THR A 76 3.47 0.75 8.13
C THR A 76 3.07 -0.44 7.28
N SER A 77 2.93 -1.62 7.87
CA SER A 77 2.34 -2.78 7.20
C SER A 77 0.83 -2.75 7.32
N ALA A 78 0.17 -2.62 6.18
CA ALA A 78 -1.28 -2.68 6.03
C ALA A 78 -1.79 -4.09 5.68
N ILE A 79 -0.98 -5.13 5.90
CA ILE A 79 -1.35 -6.52 5.60
C ILE A 79 -2.45 -6.97 6.56
N LYS A 80 -3.49 -7.63 6.02
CA LYS A 80 -4.66 -8.11 6.77
C LYS A 80 -5.40 -7.00 7.55
N THR A 81 -5.24 -5.74 7.16
CA THR A 81 -6.12 -4.65 7.63
C THR A 81 -7.48 -4.74 6.94
N VAL A 82 -8.49 -4.08 7.49
CA VAL A 82 -9.88 -4.11 6.98
C VAL A 82 -9.97 -3.85 5.47
N GLY A 83 -9.21 -2.88 4.96
CA GLY A 83 -9.22 -2.55 3.53
C GLY A 83 -8.26 -3.37 2.66
N TYR A 84 -7.59 -4.40 3.19
CA TYR A 84 -6.54 -5.11 2.47
C TYR A 84 -7.06 -5.85 1.23
N GLY A 85 -8.13 -6.63 1.39
CA GLY A 85 -8.79 -7.33 0.27
C GLY A 85 -9.35 -6.33 -0.75
N LEU A 86 -10.08 -5.33 -0.26
CA LEU A 86 -10.65 -4.27 -1.09
C LEU A 86 -9.60 -3.57 -1.96
N ARG A 87 -8.43 -3.22 -1.38
CA ARG A 87 -7.32 -2.63 -2.14
C ARG A 87 -6.80 -3.56 -3.23
N LYS A 88 -6.73 -4.87 -3.01
CA LYS A 88 -6.32 -5.84 -4.03
C LYS A 88 -7.32 -5.90 -5.18
N MET A 89 -8.61 -6.00 -4.85
CA MET A 89 -9.69 -5.99 -5.82
C MET A 89 -9.64 -4.72 -6.68
N LEU A 90 -9.55 -3.54 -6.04
CA LEU A 90 -9.44 -2.26 -6.75
C LEU A 90 -8.19 -2.17 -7.61
N ARG A 91 -7.03 -2.61 -7.10
CA ARG A 91 -5.78 -2.63 -7.88
C ARG A 91 -5.95 -3.46 -9.16
N ASN A 92 -6.61 -4.60 -9.09
CA ASN A 92 -6.83 -5.46 -10.25
C ASN A 92 -7.79 -4.79 -11.25
N ARG A 93 -8.91 -4.24 -10.74
CA ARG A 93 -9.92 -3.57 -11.57
C ARG A 93 -9.37 -2.32 -12.26
N LEU A 94 -8.57 -1.53 -11.56
CA LEU A 94 -7.98 -0.28 -12.05
C LEU A 94 -6.64 -0.47 -12.76
N LYS A 95 -6.15 -1.71 -12.94
CA LYS A 95 -4.85 -1.97 -13.56
C LYS A 95 -4.74 -1.34 -14.95
N HIS A 96 -5.84 -1.34 -15.71
CA HIS A 96 -5.91 -0.76 -17.06
C HIS A 96 -5.67 0.74 -17.09
N LEU A 97 -5.93 1.48 -16.00
CA LEU A 97 -5.66 2.92 -15.93
C LEU A 97 -4.16 3.23 -15.78
N ARG A 98 -3.35 2.23 -15.44
CA ARG A 98 -1.91 2.39 -15.22
C ARG A 98 -1.08 2.09 -16.46
N THR A 99 -1.70 1.81 -17.60
CA THR A 99 -0.99 1.58 -18.86
C THR A 99 -0.71 2.92 -19.55
N SER A 100 0.56 3.28 -19.67
CA SER A 100 1.02 4.45 -20.40
C SER A 100 2.43 4.18 -20.94
N PRO A 101 2.82 4.75 -22.10
CA PRO A 101 4.18 4.62 -22.64
C PRO A 101 5.25 5.14 -21.68
N TYR A 102 4.88 6.00 -20.72
CA TYR A 102 5.78 6.56 -19.72
C TYR A 102 5.81 5.78 -18.41
N VAL A 103 5.01 4.70 -18.28
CA VAL A 103 4.98 3.86 -17.08
C VAL A 103 5.98 2.72 -17.26
N ILE A 104 6.78 2.53 -16.21
CA ILE A 104 7.68 1.39 -16.05
C ILE A 104 6.95 0.34 -15.21
N GLU A 105 6.90 -0.90 -15.68
CA GLU A 105 6.15 -1.96 -14.99
C GLU A 105 6.87 -2.47 -13.74
N ASN A 106 8.18 -2.72 -13.86
CA ASN A 106 9.03 -3.29 -12.82
C ASN A 106 10.51 -3.00 -13.11
N SER A 107 11.40 -3.42 -12.19
CA SER A 107 12.84 -3.18 -12.32
C SER A 107 13.47 -3.87 -13.55
N PHE A 108 12.91 -4.98 -14.04
CA PHE A 108 13.42 -5.64 -15.25
C PHE A 108 13.01 -4.86 -16.52
N ASP A 109 11.75 -4.41 -16.60
CA ASP A 109 11.28 -3.52 -17.66
C ASP A 109 12.12 -2.23 -17.72
N PHE A 110 12.43 -1.66 -16.55
CA PHE A 110 13.34 -0.52 -16.44
C PHE A 110 14.72 -0.80 -17.03
N LEU A 111 15.35 -1.91 -16.63
CA LEU A 111 16.68 -2.28 -17.12
C LEU A 111 16.69 -2.48 -18.63
N ASN A 112 15.67 -3.11 -19.19
CA ASN A 112 15.55 -3.32 -20.63
C ASN A 112 15.41 -1.99 -21.38
N LYS A 113 14.58 -1.07 -20.88
CA LYS A 113 14.36 0.26 -21.48
C LYS A 113 15.59 1.16 -21.37
N ILE A 114 16.34 1.10 -20.27
CA ILE A 114 17.58 1.86 -20.12
C ILE A 114 18.68 1.30 -21.03
N LYS A 115 18.83 -0.02 -21.12
CA LYS A 115 19.86 -0.63 -21.99
C LYS A 115 19.65 -0.30 -23.47
N SER A 116 18.40 -0.14 -23.90
CA SER A 116 18.07 0.28 -25.27
C SER A 116 18.09 1.80 -25.48
N SER A 117 18.25 2.58 -24.41
CA SER A 117 18.28 4.05 -24.47
C SER A 117 19.62 4.55 -24.98
N LYS A 118 19.60 5.50 -25.93
CA LYS A 118 20.80 6.17 -26.45
C LYS A 118 21.31 7.32 -25.55
N ASN A 119 20.71 7.50 -24.37
CA ASN A 119 20.99 8.61 -23.46
C ASN A 119 22.17 8.30 -22.53
N MET A 120 23.37 8.06 -23.09
CA MET A 120 24.58 7.70 -22.31
C MET A 120 25.12 8.85 -21.44
N ASP A 121 24.83 10.12 -21.79
CA ASP A 121 25.38 11.31 -21.11
C ASP A 121 24.37 12.00 -20.18
N LYS A 122 23.35 11.29 -19.69
CA LYS A 122 22.30 11.85 -18.83
C LYS A 122 22.37 11.29 -17.42
N ILE A 123 22.07 12.15 -16.44
CA ILE A 123 21.94 11.76 -15.03
C ILE A 123 20.47 11.48 -14.73
N LEU A 124 20.21 10.31 -14.14
CA LEU A 124 18.92 10.01 -13.55
C LEU A 124 18.87 10.57 -12.13
N ALA A 125 18.05 11.59 -11.91
CA ALA A 125 17.82 12.17 -10.59
C ALA A 125 16.38 11.86 -10.14
N SER A 126 16.24 11.51 -8.86
CA SER A 126 14.95 11.47 -8.18
C SER A 126 14.73 12.83 -7.53
N PHE A 127 13.58 13.46 -7.80
CA PHE A 127 13.20 14.75 -7.21
C PHE A 127 12.29 14.59 -5.98
N ASP A 128 12.18 13.37 -5.46
CA ASP A 128 11.51 13.04 -4.19
C ASP A 128 12.29 13.56 -2.96
#